data_AF-A0A4Y1REK2-F1
#
_entry.id   AF-A0A4Y1REK2-F1
#
_cell.length_a   1.000
_cell.length_b   1.000
_cell.length_c   1.000
_cell.angle_alpha   90.00
_cell.angle_beta   90.00
_cell.angle_gamma   90.00
#
_symmetry.space_group_name_H-M   'P 1'
#
loop_
_entity.id
_entity.type
_entity.pdbx_description
1 polymer ?
#
loop_
_entity_poly.entity_id
_entity_poly.type
_entity_poly.pdbx_seq_one_letter_code
_entity_poly.pdbx_strand_id
1 'polypeptide(L)'
;MRGGPWPGSAGMDIQKYIKVEKVPGGQLEDSVVRKGVMINKDVIAPGKMRRKIFNPRIILLHWPLEYKKGENQTNAELLKEEDWGVLLQLEEEYIESLCVQILKFKPDVVITEKGLSDLACHYFSNAGVTAMRRLRKTDNNRIAKAYGAVIVNRPHELQQSDVGTGAGIFEDAMSVARNILNNPKLVPGGGATELTVSATLKQNSSSVEGLEKHANGENAWIGIDGNTGVITDVKEKKIWDAYNVKAQTFKTAI
;
A
#
# COMPACT_ATOMS: atom_id res chain seq x y z
N MET A 1 -21.53 5.03 22.15
CA MET A 1 -20.47 4.08 22.57
C MET A 1 -19.18 4.86 22.79
N ARG A 2 -18.68 4.88 24.03
CA ARG A 2 -17.45 5.60 24.40
C ARG A 2 -16.27 4.87 23.77
N GLY A 3 -15.59 5.50 22.81
CA GLY A 3 -14.33 5.00 22.26
C GLY A 3 -13.26 5.09 23.35
N GLY A 4 -12.86 3.94 23.89
CA GLY A 4 -11.68 3.86 24.74
C GLY A 4 -10.42 4.26 23.97
N PRO A 5 -9.37 4.71 24.66
CA PRO A 5 -8.11 5.05 24.01
C PRO A 5 -7.53 3.81 23.32
N TRP A 6 -7.09 3.98 22.07
CA TRP A 6 -6.41 2.93 21.32
C TRP A 6 -5.14 2.50 22.08
N PRO A 7 -4.92 1.21 22.33
CA PRO A 7 -3.69 0.75 22.98
C PRO A 7 -2.52 0.98 22.02
N GLY A 8 -1.62 1.91 22.36
CA GLY A 8 -0.37 2.13 21.60
C GLY A 8 -0.01 3.58 21.26
N SER A 9 -0.59 4.59 21.91
CA SER A 9 -0.30 6.01 21.66
C SER A 9 1.04 6.51 22.22
N ALA A 10 2.10 5.72 22.14
CA ALA A 10 3.46 6.14 22.46
C ALA A 10 4.36 5.88 21.25
N GLY A 11 4.69 6.93 20.49
CA GLY A 11 5.72 6.89 19.44
C GLY A 11 5.33 6.24 18.11
N MET A 12 4.05 6.03 17.81
CA MET A 12 3.63 5.39 16.57
C MET A 12 3.62 6.37 15.39
N ASP A 13 4.54 6.19 14.43
CA ASP A 13 4.59 6.95 13.17
C ASP A 13 3.37 6.62 12.29
N ILE A 14 2.29 7.37 12.47
CA ILE A 14 1.02 7.19 11.77
C ILE A 14 1.20 7.22 10.23
N GLN A 15 2.08 8.09 9.73
CA GLN A 15 2.35 8.24 8.29
C GLN A 15 2.93 6.97 7.63
N LYS A 16 3.62 6.10 8.39
CA LYS A 16 4.17 4.86 7.83
C LYS A 16 3.08 3.81 7.61
N TYR A 17 2.06 3.79 8.46
CA TYR A 17 1.02 2.76 8.47
C TYR A 17 -0.23 3.14 7.69
N ILE A 18 -0.51 4.43 7.56
CA ILE A 18 -1.60 4.91 6.72
C ILE A 18 -1.08 5.08 5.28
N LYS A 19 -1.67 4.32 4.36
CA LYS A 19 -1.47 4.49 2.92
C LYS A 19 -2.70 5.21 2.36
N VAL A 20 -2.49 6.39 1.79
CA VAL A 20 -3.51 7.08 1.01
C VAL A 20 -3.24 6.76 -0.45
N GLU A 21 -4.11 5.94 -1.04
CA GLU A 21 -4.05 5.61 -2.46
C GLU A 21 -5.13 6.41 -3.18
N LYS A 22 -4.72 7.25 -4.14
CA LYS A 22 -5.67 7.97 -5.02
C LYS A 22 -5.99 7.06 -6.19
N VAL A 23 -7.23 6.57 -6.24
CA VAL A 23 -7.73 5.82 -7.39
C VAL A 23 -8.50 6.80 -8.27
N PRO A 24 -8.16 6.93 -9.57
CA PRO A 24 -8.89 7.81 -10.47
C PRO A 24 -10.31 7.27 -10.71
N GLY A 25 -11.28 8.19 -10.80
CA GLY A 25 -12.70 7.86 -10.93
C GLY A 25 -13.43 7.75 -9.59
N GLY A 26 -14.74 7.53 -9.64
CA GLY A 26 -15.62 7.50 -8.46
C GLY A 26 -16.07 8.88 -7.98
N GLN A 27 -16.93 8.90 -6.98
CA GLN A 27 -17.37 10.11 -6.27
C GLN A 27 -16.69 10.21 -4.89
N LEU A 28 -16.86 11.36 -4.22
CA LEU A 28 -16.28 11.55 -2.88
C LEU A 28 -16.82 10.51 -1.88
N GLU A 29 -18.07 10.10 -2.06
CA GLU A 29 -18.77 9.12 -1.23
C GLU A 29 -18.20 7.70 -1.39
N ASP A 30 -17.55 7.40 -2.52
CA ASP A 30 -16.90 6.11 -2.77
C ASP A 30 -15.56 5.97 -2.03
N SER A 31 -15.04 7.07 -1.48
CA SER A 31 -13.79 7.08 -0.71
C SER A 31 -14.00 6.41 0.65
N VAL A 32 -13.48 5.20 0.79
CA VAL A 32 -13.63 4.39 2.01
C VAL A 32 -12.29 4.11 2.70
N VAL A 33 -12.31 4.14 4.02
CA VAL A 33 -11.18 3.67 4.83
C VAL A 33 -11.28 2.15 4.98
N ARG A 34 -10.32 1.42 4.39
CA ARG A 34 -10.23 -0.03 4.51
C ARG A 34 -9.17 -0.42 5.53
N LYS A 35 -9.52 -1.34 6.43
CA LYS A 35 -8.57 -2.00 7.32
C LYS A 35 -7.86 -3.09 6.53
N GLY A 36 -6.67 -2.79 6.02
CA GLY A 36 -5.87 -3.69 5.21
C GLY A 36 -4.80 -2.93 4.42
N VAL A 37 -4.06 -3.65 3.59
CA VAL A 37 -3.06 -3.06 2.70
C VAL A 37 -3.56 -3.11 1.27
N MET A 38 -3.75 -1.93 0.67
CA MET A 38 -4.07 -1.82 -0.75
C MET A 38 -2.79 -1.83 -1.58
N ILE A 39 -2.78 -2.67 -2.61
CA ILE A 39 -1.67 -2.81 -3.54
C ILE A 39 -2.20 -2.51 -4.93
N ASN A 40 -1.57 -1.55 -5.63
CA ASN A 40 -1.89 -1.25 -7.01
C ASN A 40 -1.05 -2.13 -7.94
N LYS A 41 -1.33 -3.44 -7.90
CA LYS A 41 -0.63 -4.43 -8.72
C LYS A 41 -1.48 -5.67 -8.90
N ASP A 42 -1.50 -6.18 -10.13
CA ASP A 42 -2.21 -7.39 -10.49
C ASP A 42 -1.36 -8.64 -10.19
N VAL A 43 -2.02 -9.80 -10.15
CA VAL A 43 -1.38 -11.12 -10.12
C VAL A 43 -0.67 -11.37 -11.46
N ILE A 44 0.36 -12.22 -11.46
CA ILE A 44 1.20 -12.42 -12.65
C ILE A 44 0.43 -13.10 -13.79
N ALA A 45 -0.39 -14.09 -13.46
CA ALA A 45 -1.19 -14.85 -14.43
C ALA A 45 -2.68 -14.80 -14.06
N PRO A 46 -3.40 -13.71 -14.37
CA PRO A 46 -4.78 -13.48 -13.93
C PRO A 46 -5.79 -14.51 -14.45
N GLY A 47 -5.48 -15.22 -15.54
CA GLY A 47 -6.31 -16.31 -16.07
C GLY A 47 -6.11 -17.67 -15.42
N LYS A 48 -5.00 -17.89 -14.70
CA LYS A 48 -4.66 -19.18 -14.07
C LYS A 48 -4.54 -19.13 -12.55
N MET A 49 -4.31 -17.95 -11.99
CA MET A 49 -4.16 -17.74 -10.54
C MET A 49 -5.49 -17.31 -9.90
N ARG A 50 -5.67 -17.71 -8.64
CA ARG A 50 -6.88 -17.36 -7.86
C ARG A 50 -6.86 -15.87 -7.50
N ARG A 51 -7.91 -15.16 -7.87
CA ARG A 51 -8.08 -13.71 -7.56
C ARG A 51 -8.72 -13.44 -6.21
N LYS A 52 -9.40 -14.45 -5.65
CA LYS A 52 -10.07 -14.36 -4.36
C LYS A 52 -9.74 -15.58 -3.52
N ILE A 53 -9.16 -15.34 -2.35
CA ILE A 53 -8.74 -16.38 -1.41
C ILE A 53 -9.17 -15.95 -0.01
N PHE A 54 -9.89 -16.82 0.69
CA PHE A 54 -10.28 -16.63 2.09
C PHE A 54 -9.19 -17.17 3.01
N ASN A 55 -8.90 -16.44 4.08
CA ASN A 55 -7.85 -16.76 5.04
C ASN A 55 -6.51 -17.19 4.39
N PRO A 56 -5.96 -16.39 3.46
CA PRO A 56 -4.78 -16.77 2.69
C PRO A 56 -3.54 -16.91 3.59
N ARG A 57 -2.72 -17.91 3.29
CA ARG A 57 -1.37 -18.04 3.83
C ARG A 57 -0.39 -17.28 2.96
N ILE A 58 0.19 -16.21 3.49
CA ILE A 58 1.02 -15.24 2.75
C ILE A 58 2.49 -15.44 3.09
N ILE A 59 3.33 -15.55 2.05
CA ILE A 59 4.79 -15.53 2.18
C ILE A 59 5.35 -14.29 1.50
N LEU A 60 6.25 -13.59 2.20
CA LEU A 60 6.94 -12.40 1.71
C LEU A 60 8.42 -12.71 1.46
N LEU A 61 8.88 -12.49 0.24
CA LEU A 61 10.26 -12.72 -0.16
C LEU A 61 10.92 -11.45 -0.67
N HIS A 62 12.16 -11.20 -0.25
CA HIS A 62 13.03 -10.22 -0.88
C HIS A 62 13.85 -10.84 -2.04
N TRP A 63 14.04 -12.16 -2.05
CA TRP A 63 14.82 -12.85 -3.10
C TRP A 63 14.14 -12.77 -4.48
N PRO A 64 14.89 -12.57 -5.58
CA PRO A 64 14.38 -12.78 -6.93
C PRO A 64 14.21 -14.27 -7.22
N LEU A 65 13.04 -14.67 -7.73
CA LEU A 65 12.82 -16.03 -8.23
C LEU A 65 13.14 -16.11 -9.73
N GLU A 66 14.39 -15.79 -10.05
CA GLU A 66 14.96 -15.72 -11.39
C GLU A 66 16.40 -16.26 -11.33
N TYR A 67 16.85 -16.95 -12.37
CA TYR A 67 18.24 -17.41 -12.44
C TYR A 67 19.16 -16.20 -12.63
N LYS A 68 20.08 -16.00 -11.69
CA LYS A 68 21.13 -14.99 -11.81
C LYS A 68 22.45 -15.69 -12.08
N LYS A 69 23.09 -15.32 -13.19
CA LYS A 69 24.49 -15.69 -13.46
C LYS A 69 25.34 -15.13 -12.32
N GLY A 70 26.23 -15.96 -11.77
CA GLY A 70 27.11 -15.56 -10.67
C GLY A 70 27.94 -14.32 -11.03
N GLU A 71 28.15 -13.44 -10.06
CA GLU A 71 28.93 -12.20 -10.25
C GLU A 71 30.42 -12.48 -10.52
N ASN A 72 30.92 -13.64 -10.09
CA ASN A 72 32.27 -14.08 -10.42
C ASN A 72 32.28 -14.69 -11.82
N GLN A 73 33.04 -14.05 -12.70
CA GLN A 73 33.25 -14.37 -14.12
C GLN A 73 33.20 -15.87 -14.41
N THR A 74 32.01 -16.37 -14.71
CA THR A 74 31.88 -17.65 -15.39
C THR A 74 32.18 -17.35 -16.85
N ASN A 75 33.47 -17.35 -17.21
CA ASN A 75 33.88 -17.41 -18.61
C ASN A 75 33.48 -18.80 -19.13
N ALA A 76 32.18 -18.99 -19.35
CA ALA A 76 31.68 -20.11 -20.12
C ALA A 76 32.04 -19.81 -21.57
N GLU A 77 33.14 -20.38 -22.04
CA GLU A 77 33.42 -20.47 -23.46
C GLU A 77 32.36 -21.38 -24.08
N LEU A 78 31.26 -20.78 -24.52
CA LEU A 78 30.15 -21.48 -25.18
C LEU A 78 30.60 -21.81 -26.61
N LEU A 79 31.31 -22.91 -26.74
CA LEU A 79 31.92 -23.36 -28.00
C LEU A 79 31.01 -24.35 -28.74
N LYS A 80 30.05 -24.99 -28.06
CA LYS A 80 29.16 -26.02 -28.64
C LYS A 80 27.68 -25.71 -28.40
N GLU A 81 26.82 -26.14 -29.34
CA GLU A 81 25.35 -26.05 -29.18
C GLU A 81 24.85 -26.87 -27.97
N GLU A 82 25.52 -27.96 -27.65
CA GLU A 82 25.22 -28.86 -26.51
C GLU A 82 25.32 -28.14 -25.15
N ASP A 83 26.23 -27.18 -25.01
CA ASP A 83 26.46 -26.43 -23.76
C ASP A 83 25.27 -25.52 -23.41
N TRP A 84 24.54 -25.04 -24.42
CA TRP A 84 23.33 -24.25 -24.21
C TRP A 84 22.20 -25.08 -23.61
N GLY A 85 22.06 -26.35 -24.04
CA GLY A 85 21.06 -27.27 -23.50
C GLY A 85 21.27 -27.53 -22.01
N VAL A 86 22.53 -27.72 -21.59
CA VAL A 86 22.90 -27.92 -20.19
C VAL A 86 22.60 -26.68 -19.35
N LEU A 87 22.90 -25.48 -19.86
CA LEU A 87 22.61 -24.24 -19.14
C LEU A 87 21.11 -24.01 -18.91
N LEU A 88 20.28 -24.34 -19.90
CA LEU A 88 18.82 -24.25 -19.77
C LEU A 88 18.31 -25.23 -18.70
N GLN A 89 18.78 -26.48 -18.72
CA GLN A 89 18.42 -27.48 -17.70
C GLN A 89 18.82 -27.02 -16.29
N LEU A 90 20.03 -26.49 -16.13
CA LEU A 90 20.50 -25.95 -14.85
C LEU A 90 19.63 -24.79 -14.35
N GLU A 91 19.19 -23.90 -15.25
CA GLU A 91 18.27 -22.82 -14.90
C GLU A 91 16.90 -23.35 -14.45
N GLU A 92 16.35 -24.34 -15.17
CA GLU A 92 15.06 -24.96 -14.82
C GLU A 92 15.12 -25.66 -13.45
N GLU A 93 16.14 -26.50 -13.22
CA GLU A 93 16.36 -27.21 -11.96
C GLU A 93 16.55 -26.24 -10.79
N TYR A 94 17.29 -25.14 -11.01
CA TYR A 94 17.49 -24.11 -9.99
C TYR A 94 16.16 -23.47 -9.59
N ILE A 95 15.35 -23.03 -10.55
CA ILE A 95 14.05 -22.39 -10.29
C ILE A 95 13.08 -23.37 -9.64
N GLU A 96 13.03 -24.61 -10.15
CA GLU A 96 12.18 -25.67 -9.59
C GLU A 96 12.51 -25.92 -8.12
N SER A 97 13.80 -26.07 -7.78
CA SER A 97 14.24 -26.33 -6.41
C SER A 97 13.77 -25.24 -5.43
N LEU A 98 13.82 -23.96 -5.83
CA LEU A 98 13.34 -22.83 -5.03
C LEU A 98 11.82 -22.86 -4.86
N CYS A 99 11.09 -23.10 -5.95
CA CYS A 99 9.64 -23.21 -5.92
C CYS A 99 9.18 -24.36 -5.02
N VAL A 100 9.78 -25.54 -5.14
CA VAL A 100 9.46 -26.72 -4.31
C VAL A 100 9.65 -26.40 -2.83
N GLN A 101 10.72 -25.70 -2.45
CA GLN A 101 10.94 -25.32 -1.06
C GLN A 101 9.87 -24.38 -0.52
N ILE A 102 9.46 -23.37 -1.30
CA ILE A 102 8.37 -22.45 -0.91
C ILE A 102 7.05 -23.22 -0.80
N LEU A 103 6.79 -24.15 -1.73
CA LEU A 103 5.57 -24.95 -1.76
C LEU A 103 5.45 -25.92 -0.57
N LYS A 104 6.55 -26.36 0.05
CA LYS A 104 6.51 -27.19 1.28
C LYS A 104 5.71 -26.54 2.40
N PHE A 105 5.75 -25.21 2.49
CA PHE A 105 5.01 -24.45 3.50
C PHE A 105 3.52 -24.30 3.19
N LYS A 106 3.06 -24.77 2.02
CA LYS A 106 1.68 -24.67 1.50
C LYS A 106 1.14 -23.24 1.56
N PRO A 107 1.79 -22.26 0.91
CA PRO A 107 1.27 -20.91 0.80
C PRO A 107 0.09 -20.84 -0.17
N ASP A 108 -0.80 -19.88 0.04
CA ASP A 108 -1.81 -19.50 -0.95
C ASP A 108 -1.35 -18.31 -1.80
N VAL A 109 -0.56 -17.42 -1.20
CA VAL A 109 -0.07 -16.20 -1.85
C VAL A 109 1.44 -16.05 -1.58
N VAL A 110 2.21 -15.86 -2.65
CA VAL A 110 3.65 -15.57 -2.59
C VAL A 110 3.90 -14.20 -3.18
N ILE A 111 4.53 -13.32 -2.42
CA ILE A 111 4.82 -11.96 -2.85
C ILE A 111 6.33 -11.74 -2.83
N THR A 112 6.89 -11.34 -3.97
CA THR A 112 8.31 -11.00 -4.09
C THR A 112 8.52 -9.49 -4.27
N GLU A 113 9.54 -8.94 -3.62
CA GLU A 113 9.97 -7.55 -3.84
C GLU A 113 10.68 -7.39 -5.20
N LYS A 114 11.30 -8.47 -5.69
CA LYS A 114 12.07 -8.50 -6.93
C LYS A 114 11.30 -9.21 -8.04
N GLY A 115 12.01 -9.65 -9.06
CA GLY A 115 11.45 -10.39 -10.18
C GLY A 115 10.97 -11.80 -9.82
N LEU A 116 10.23 -12.39 -10.75
CA LEU A 116 9.73 -13.76 -10.70
C LEU A 116 9.65 -14.23 -12.16
N SER A 117 10.39 -15.30 -12.46
CA SER A 117 10.50 -15.91 -13.79
C SER A 117 9.20 -16.59 -14.21
N ASP A 118 8.95 -16.68 -15.51
CA ASP A 118 7.73 -17.32 -16.04
C ASP A 118 7.68 -18.83 -15.72
N LEU A 119 8.84 -19.49 -15.60
CA LEU A 119 8.96 -20.86 -15.06
C LEU A 119 8.43 -20.96 -13.62
N ALA A 120 8.87 -20.05 -12.73
CA ALA A 120 8.37 -19.99 -11.36
C ALA A 120 6.86 -19.72 -11.32
N CYS A 121 6.37 -18.88 -12.23
CA CYS A 121 4.94 -18.60 -12.37
C CYS A 121 4.15 -19.86 -12.77
N HIS A 122 4.69 -20.67 -13.68
CA HIS A 122 4.10 -21.95 -14.07
C HIS A 122 4.03 -22.92 -12.89
N TYR A 123 5.11 -23.09 -12.13
CA TYR A 123 5.13 -23.96 -10.94
C TYR A 123 4.13 -23.52 -9.87
N PHE A 124 4.07 -22.22 -9.54
CA PHE A 124 3.10 -21.71 -8.56
C PHE A 124 1.66 -21.84 -9.06
N SER A 125 1.41 -21.57 -10.34
CA SER A 125 0.09 -21.69 -10.93
C SER A 125 -0.43 -23.14 -10.89
N ASN A 126 0.42 -24.12 -11.22
CA ASN A 126 0.05 -25.54 -11.17
C ASN A 126 -0.19 -26.03 -9.73
N ALA A 127 0.51 -25.45 -8.76
CA ALA A 127 0.29 -25.70 -7.35
C ALA A 127 -0.91 -24.93 -6.75
N GLY A 128 -1.61 -24.09 -7.54
CA GLY A 128 -2.75 -23.28 -7.09
C GLY A 128 -2.38 -22.08 -6.22
N VAL A 129 -1.12 -21.64 -6.27
CA VAL A 129 -0.56 -20.52 -5.50
C VAL A 129 -0.57 -19.25 -6.34
N THR A 130 -1.09 -18.16 -5.77
CA THR A 130 -1.10 -16.85 -6.41
C THR A 130 0.22 -16.14 -6.16
N ALA A 131 0.91 -15.74 -7.22
CA ALA A 131 2.18 -15.05 -7.12
C ALA A 131 2.09 -13.58 -7.55
N MET A 132 2.76 -12.69 -6.82
CA MET A 132 2.91 -11.27 -7.15
C MET A 132 4.39 -10.90 -7.14
N ARG A 133 4.85 -10.19 -8.18
CA ARG A 133 6.27 -9.78 -8.31
C ARG A 133 6.46 -8.28 -8.22
N ARG A 134 7.67 -7.85 -7.88
CA ARG A 134 8.13 -6.45 -7.88
C ARG A 134 7.30 -5.55 -6.96
N LEU A 135 6.94 -6.02 -5.77
CA LEU A 135 6.25 -5.16 -4.79
C LEU A 135 7.19 -4.11 -4.21
N ARG A 136 6.70 -2.90 -3.93
CA ARG A 136 7.50 -1.88 -3.23
C ARG A 136 7.79 -2.32 -1.80
N LYS A 137 9.01 -2.07 -1.32
CA LYS A 137 9.45 -2.39 0.06
C LYS A 137 8.53 -1.79 1.13
N THR A 138 8.02 -0.57 0.91
CA THR A 138 7.08 0.09 1.81
C THR A 138 5.77 -0.67 1.96
N ASP A 139 5.24 -1.23 0.87
CA ASP A 139 4.02 -2.03 0.91
C ASP A 139 4.28 -3.41 1.52
N ASN A 140 5.41 -4.06 1.21
CA ASN A 140 5.82 -5.31 1.87
C ASN A 140 5.91 -5.16 3.39
N ASN A 141 6.51 -4.08 3.89
CA ASN A 141 6.60 -3.80 5.32
C ASN A 141 5.22 -3.60 5.98
N ARG A 142 4.26 -3.04 5.24
CA ARG A 142 2.87 -2.89 5.73
C ARG A 142 2.16 -4.24 5.78
N ILE A 143 2.34 -5.09 4.76
CA ILE A 143 1.76 -6.44 4.71
C ILE A 143 2.32 -7.30 5.84
N ALA A 144 3.64 -7.27 6.04
CA ALA A 144 4.34 -7.96 7.12
C ALA A 144 3.72 -7.65 8.48
N LYS A 145 3.56 -6.34 8.78
CA LYS A 145 2.98 -5.89 10.05
C LYS A 145 1.48 -6.12 10.16
N ALA A 146 0.72 -6.00 9.07
CA ALA A 146 -0.73 -6.15 9.07
C ALA A 146 -1.16 -7.61 9.27
N TYR A 147 -0.41 -8.57 8.72
CA TYR A 147 -0.82 -9.98 8.68
C TYR A 147 0.15 -10.93 9.39
N GLY A 148 1.16 -10.39 10.07
CA GLY A 148 2.15 -11.16 10.83
C GLY A 148 3.12 -11.96 9.98
N ALA A 149 3.30 -11.61 8.71
CA ALA A 149 4.31 -12.24 7.85
C ALA A 149 5.70 -11.65 8.10
N VAL A 150 6.74 -12.46 8.00
CA VAL A 150 8.13 -12.01 8.05
C VAL A 150 8.67 -11.95 6.62
N ILE A 151 9.41 -10.88 6.30
CA ILE A 151 10.06 -10.74 4.99
C ILE A 151 11.34 -11.55 5.01
N VAL A 152 11.38 -12.62 4.24
CA VAL A 152 12.52 -13.54 4.18
C VAL A 152 13.43 -13.19 3.00
N ASN A 153 14.74 -13.18 3.23
CA ASN A 153 15.72 -12.81 2.21
C ASN A 153 16.09 -13.97 1.28
N ARG A 154 16.14 -15.20 1.78
CA ARG A 154 16.51 -16.40 1.00
C ARG A 154 15.47 -17.50 1.21
N PRO A 155 14.99 -18.17 0.14
CA PRO A 155 13.98 -19.23 0.29
C PRO A 155 14.41 -20.39 1.19
N HIS A 156 15.72 -20.68 1.30
CA HIS A 156 16.27 -21.72 2.18
C HIS A 156 16.12 -21.42 3.68
N GLU A 157 16.02 -20.15 4.06
CA GLU A 157 15.92 -19.71 5.46
C GLU A 157 14.46 -19.61 5.94
N LEU A 158 13.51 -19.87 5.04
CA LEU A 158 12.08 -19.76 5.30
C LEU A 158 11.65 -20.73 6.40
N GLN A 159 10.93 -20.22 7.40
CA GLN A 159 10.39 -21.01 8.51
C GLN A 159 8.87 -20.95 8.54
N GLN A 160 8.26 -21.90 9.25
CA GLN A 160 6.81 -21.95 9.41
C GLN A 160 6.26 -20.73 10.18
N SER A 161 7.08 -20.10 11.03
CA SER A 161 6.76 -18.86 11.75
C SER A 161 6.68 -17.62 10.86
N ASP A 162 7.30 -17.65 9.67
CA ASP A 162 7.35 -16.51 8.77
C ASP A 162 6.08 -16.35 7.93
N VAL A 163 5.25 -17.40 7.89
CA VAL A 163 4.02 -17.45 7.11
C VAL A 163 2.94 -16.61 7.78
N GLY A 164 2.53 -15.53 7.12
CA GLY A 164 1.44 -14.69 7.58
C GLY A 164 0.09 -15.37 7.41
N THR A 165 -0.70 -15.42 8.47
CA THR A 165 -2.06 -15.99 8.50
C THR A 165 -3.11 -14.97 8.97
N GLY A 166 -2.70 -13.75 9.30
CA GLY A 166 -3.60 -12.71 9.83
C GLY A 166 -4.51 -12.06 8.79
N ALA A 167 -4.39 -12.41 7.51
CA ALA A 167 -5.25 -11.90 6.46
C ALA A 167 -6.56 -12.70 6.41
N GLY A 168 -7.71 -12.02 6.50
CA GLY A 168 -9.02 -12.67 6.34
C GLY A 168 -9.40 -12.90 4.87
N ILE A 169 -8.96 -12.02 3.98
CA ILE A 169 -9.25 -12.13 2.54
C ILE A 169 -8.13 -11.51 1.71
N PHE A 170 -7.75 -12.21 0.65
CA PHE A 170 -7.03 -11.64 -0.48
C PHE A 170 -8.02 -11.52 -1.63
N GLU A 171 -8.31 -10.29 -2.04
CA GLU A 171 -9.12 -10.02 -3.23
C GLU A 171 -8.34 -9.06 -4.11
N ASP A 172 -8.03 -9.52 -5.31
CA ASP A 172 -7.56 -8.67 -6.38
C ASP A 172 -8.75 -7.84 -6.89
N ALA A 173 -8.87 -6.64 -6.32
CA ALA A 173 -9.80 -5.65 -6.81
C ALA A 173 -9.18 -5.04 -8.06
N MET A 174 -9.63 -5.48 -9.24
CA MET A 174 -9.29 -4.83 -10.50
C MET A 174 -9.82 -3.37 -10.46
N SER A 175 -9.02 -2.46 -9.91
CA SER A 175 -9.45 -1.11 -9.48
C SER A 175 -9.85 -0.21 -10.64
N VAL A 176 -9.45 -0.53 -11.87
CA VAL A 176 -9.76 0.31 -13.04
C VAL A 176 -10.95 -0.25 -13.83
N ALA A 177 -10.96 -1.56 -14.15
CA ALA A 177 -12.07 -2.14 -14.91
C ALA A 177 -13.37 -2.16 -14.11
N ARG A 178 -13.32 -2.42 -12.79
CA ARG A 178 -14.50 -2.41 -11.92
C ARG A 178 -15.11 -1.01 -11.81
N ASN A 179 -14.28 0.04 -11.76
CA ASN A 179 -14.74 1.44 -11.71
C ASN A 179 -15.33 1.90 -13.05
N ILE A 180 -14.74 1.53 -14.18
CA ILE A 180 -15.29 1.82 -15.52
C ILE A 180 -16.62 1.09 -15.75
N LEU A 181 -16.72 -0.17 -15.28
CA LEU A 181 -17.95 -0.97 -15.38
C LEU A 181 -19.07 -0.46 -14.46
N ASN A 182 -18.73 0.05 -13.27
CA ASN A 182 -19.72 0.58 -12.32
C ASN A 182 -20.13 2.02 -12.62
N ASN A 183 -19.24 2.84 -13.20
CA ASN A 183 -19.53 4.22 -13.56
C ASN A 183 -18.73 4.62 -14.82
N PRO A 184 -19.36 4.69 -16.02
CA PRO A 184 -18.66 4.89 -17.29
C PRO A 184 -18.28 6.37 -17.52
N LYS A 185 -17.74 7.03 -16.50
CA LYS A 185 -17.31 8.42 -16.55
C LYS A 185 -15.83 8.50 -16.24
N LEU A 186 -15.07 9.10 -17.14
CA LEU A 186 -13.65 9.37 -16.98
C LEU A 186 -13.47 10.87 -16.78
N VAL A 187 -12.59 11.23 -15.84
CA VAL A 187 -12.14 12.61 -15.64
C VAL A 187 -10.74 12.77 -16.21
N PRO A 188 -10.39 13.94 -16.76
CA PRO A 188 -9.04 14.21 -17.24
C PRO A 188 -8.04 14.20 -16.08
N GLY A 189 -6.97 13.42 -16.25
CA GLY A 189 -5.87 13.32 -15.28
C GLY A 189 -4.86 14.47 -15.38
N GLY A 190 -3.66 14.28 -14.81
CA GLY A 190 -2.56 15.24 -14.94
C GLY A 190 -2.74 16.55 -14.15
N GLY A 191 -3.56 16.55 -13.10
CA GLY A 191 -3.81 17.74 -12.28
C GLY A 191 -4.92 18.66 -12.80
N ALA A 192 -5.56 18.32 -13.93
CA ALA A 192 -6.62 19.13 -14.53
C ALA A 192 -7.84 19.26 -13.63
N THR A 193 -8.24 18.17 -12.98
CA THR A 193 -9.39 18.14 -12.07
C THR A 193 -9.13 19.00 -10.82
N GLU A 194 -7.92 18.90 -10.26
CA GLU A 194 -7.48 19.68 -9.10
C GLU A 194 -7.38 21.18 -9.40
N LEU A 195 -6.91 21.55 -10.59
CA LEU A 195 -6.86 22.94 -11.06
C LEU A 195 -8.26 23.56 -11.18
N THR A 196 -9.19 22.83 -11.78
CA THR A 196 -10.58 23.30 -11.93
C THR A 196 -11.24 23.51 -10.57
N VAL A 197 -11.14 22.52 -9.66
CA VAL A 197 -11.72 22.63 -8.31
C VAL A 197 -11.10 23.78 -7.51
N SER A 198 -9.77 23.98 -7.60
CA SER A 198 -9.10 25.08 -6.90
C SER A 198 -9.51 26.45 -7.44
N ALA A 199 -9.71 26.59 -8.75
CA ALA A 199 -10.16 27.83 -9.36
C ALA A 199 -11.59 28.19 -8.93
N THR A 200 -12.49 27.20 -8.89
CA THR A 200 -13.88 27.39 -8.45
C THR A 200 -13.96 27.75 -6.96
N LEU A 201 -13.15 27.12 -6.10
CA LEU A 201 -13.10 27.45 -4.67
C LEU A 201 -12.57 28.86 -4.41
N LYS A 202 -11.57 29.32 -5.17
CA LYS A 202 -11.05 30.70 -5.10
C LYS A 202 -12.09 31.74 -5.53
N GLN A 203 -12.88 31.46 -6.56
CA GLN A 203 -13.97 32.34 -6.97
C GLN A 203 -15.01 32.54 -5.87
N ASN A 204 -15.32 31.46 -5.14
CA ASN A 204 -16.33 31.48 -4.09
C ASN A 204 -15.83 32.08 -2.76
N SER A 205 -14.52 32.13 -2.51
CA SER A 205 -13.97 32.68 -1.26
C SER A 205 -13.96 34.21 -1.20
N SER A 206 -14.22 34.90 -2.31
CA SER A 206 -14.26 36.37 -2.44
C SER A 206 -15.44 37.04 -1.73
N SER A 207 -16.27 36.29 -1.00
CA SER A 207 -17.62 36.70 -0.55
C SER A 207 -17.76 36.95 0.96
N VAL A 208 -16.69 36.97 1.75
CA VAL A 208 -16.75 37.02 3.22
C VAL A 208 -15.82 38.10 3.80
N GLU A 209 -16.35 39.06 4.58
CA GLU A 209 -15.66 40.24 5.15
C GLU A 209 -15.64 40.29 6.71
N GLY A 210 -14.54 40.83 7.28
CA GLY A 210 -14.54 41.74 8.46
C GLY A 210 -14.05 41.22 9.83
N LEU A 211 -13.14 41.95 10.53
CA LEU A 211 -12.55 41.57 11.83
C LEU A 211 -11.94 42.75 12.63
N GLU A 212 -12.45 43.07 13.84
CA GLU A 212 -11.74 43.79 14.95
C GLU A 212 -12.44 43.52 16.31
N LYS A 213 -11.74 42.96 17.32
CA LYS A 213 -11.92 43.08 18.81
C LYS A 213 -11.07 42.02 19.55
N HIS A 214 -9.83 42.33 19.88
CA HIS A 214 -9.06 41.61 20.93
C HIS A 214 -8.02 42.57 21.53
N ALA A 215 -8.42 43.40 22.49
CA ALA A 215 -7.51 44.36 23.13
C ALA A 215 -7.24 44.09 24.62
N ASN A 216 -8.09 43.35 25.35
CA ASN A 216 -8.05 43.37 26.83
C ASN A 216 -7.86 42.02 27.55
N GLY A 217 -7.46 40.94 26.87
CA GLY A 217 -6.97 39.71 27.54
C GLY A 217 -7.98 38.91 28.37
N GLU A 218 -9.23 39.35 28.49
CA GLU A 218 -10.31 38.59 29.13
C GLU A 218 -11.11 37.84 28.07
N ASN A 219 -11.18 36.50 28.23
CA ASN A 219 -11.85 35.49 27.39
C ASN A 219 -10.99 34.81 26.30
N ALA A 220 -10.23 33.78 26.70
CA ALA A 220 -9.50 32.86 25.81
C ALA A 220 -10.42 32.03 24.87
N TRP A 221 -11.73 32.10 25.06
CA TRP A 221 -12.75 31.37 24.30
C TRP A 221 -13.47 32.25 23.26
N ILE A 222 -13.20 33.55 23.21
CA ILE A 222 -13.68 34.41 22.14
C ILE A 222 -12.75 34.24 20.94
N GLY A 223 -13.32 33.91 19.79
CA GLY A 223 -12.60 33.82 18.53
C GLY A 223 -13.46 34.33 17.38
N ILE A 224 -13.00 34.12 16.15
CA ILE A 224 -13.72 34.52 14.94
C ILE A 224 -14.19 33.27 14.20
N ASP A 225 -15.47 33.25 13.83
CA ASP A 225 -16.02 32.21 12.96
C ASP A 225 -15.57 32.48 11.52
N GLY A 226 -14.71 31.61 10.98
CA GLY A 226 -14.12 31.78 9.65
C GLY A 226 -15.12 31.78 8.48
N ASN A 227 -16.36 31.31 8.67
CA ASN A 227 -17.38 31.32 7.63
C ASN A 227 -18.20 32.62 7.60
N THR A 228 -18.31 33.31 8.74
CA THR A 228 -19.18 34.48 8.89
C THR A 228 -18.41 35.77 9.19
N GLY A 229 -17.14 35.68 9.58
CA GLY A 229 -16.34 36.83 10.02
C GLY A 229 -16.75 37.37 11.39
N VAL A 230 -17.79 36.81 12.01
CA VAL A 230 -18.34 37.33 13.26
C VAL A 230 -17.59 36.78 14.46
N ILE A 231 -17.35 37.66 15.43
CA ILE A 231 -16.73 37.32 16.71
C ILE A 231 -17.72 36.53 17.55
N THR A 232 -17.35 35.30 17.89
CA THR A 232 -18.21 34.35 18.58
C THR A 232 -17.41 33.55 19.61
N ASP A 233 -18.09 33.02 20.63
CA ASP A 233 -17.49 32.03 21.52
C ASP A 233 -17.25 30.71 20.76
N VAL A 234 -15.98 30.29 20.67
CA VAL A 234 -15.58 29.09 19.92
C VAL A 234 -16.08 27.81 20.58
N LYS A 235 -16.36 27.83 21.89
CA LYS A 235 -16.92 26.69 22.63
C LYS A 235 -18.36 26.41 22.22
N GLU A 236 -19.16 27.46 22.04
CA GLU A 236 -20.56 27.35 21.60
C GLU A 236 -20.64 26.89 20.15
N LYS A 237 -19.76 27.42 19.29
CA LYS A 237 -19.64 27.02 17.88
C LYS A 237 -18.93 25.67 17.69
N LYS A 238 -18.42 25.05 18.76
CA LYS A 238 -17.66 23.79 18.75
C LYS A 238 -16.47 23.82 17.79
N ILE A 239 -15.78 24.96 17.74
CA ILE A 239 -14.56 25.14 16.96
C ILE A 239 -13.38 24.86 17.89
N TRP A 240 -12.59 23.84 17.58
CA TRP A 240 -11.50 23.38 18.43
C TRP A 240 -10.24 23.14 17.62
N ASP A 241 -9.09 23.55 18.17
CA ASP A 241 -7.78 23.19 17.65
C ASP A 241 -7.18 22.05 18.47
N ALA A 242 -6.40 21.19 17.81
CA ALA A 242 -5.64 20.16 18.49
C ALA A 242 -4.48 20.78 19.28
N TYR A 243 -4.46 20.55 20.60
CA TYR A 243 -3.41 21.04 21.50
C TYR A 243 -1.99 20.73 21.00
N ASN A 244 -1.76 19.50 20.52
CA ASN A 244 -0.44 19.07 20.05
C ASN A 244 0.06 19.88 18.85
N VAL A 245 -0.85 20.35 17.97
CA VAL A 245 -0.49 21.19 16.83
C VAL A 245 -0.03 22.57 17.34
N LYS A 246 -0.81 23.21 18.21
CA LYS A 246 -0.46 24.51 18.82
C LYS A 246 0.86 24.45 19.58
N ALA A 247 1.03 23.43 20.42
CA ALA A 247 2.25 23.24 21.22
C ALA A 247 3.48 23.03 20.32
N GLN A 248 3.35 22.28 19.24
CA GLN A 248 4.44 22.09 18.27
C GLN A 248 4.76 23.40 17.55
N THR A 249 3.75 24.14 17.07
CA THR A 249 3.94 25.43 16.39
C THR A 249 4.68 26.43 17.27
N PHE A 250 4.31 26.54 18.55
CA PHE A 250 5.01 27.42 19.49
C PHE A 250 6.45 26.98 19.76
N LYS A 251 6.69 25.67 19.91
CA LYS A 251 8.06 25.14 20.09
C LYS A 251 8.97 25.35 18.89
N THR A 252 8.44 25.36 17.68
CA THR A 252 9.23 25.60 16.45
C THR A 252 9.45 27.07 16.14
N ALA A 253 8.65 27.95 16.75
CA ALA A 253 8.71 29.39 16.50
C ALA A 253 9.64 30.14 17.48
N ILE A 254 10.01 29.51 18.59
CA ILE A 254 10.97 29.99 19.60
C ILE A 254 12.31 29.30 19.34
#